data_AF-A0A1M5W686-F1
#
_entry.id   AF-A0A1M5W686-F1
#
_cell.length_a   1.000
_cell.length_b   1.000
_cell.length_c   1.000
_cell.angle_alpha   90.00
_cell.angle_beta   90.00
_cell.angle_gamma   90.00
#
_symmetry.space_group_name_H-M   'P 1'
#
loop_
_entity.id
_entity.type
_entity.pdbx_description
1 polymer ?
#
loop_
_entity_poly.entity_id
_entity_poly.type
_entity_poly.pdbx_seq_one_letter_code
_entity_poly.pdbx_strand_id
1 'polypeptide(L)'
;MQNAYASRHSDGPDWPRPPSCLMASQLKLPPNGARVAVAGLVILRQRPGTAKGVIFLTLEDETGVVNIIVWRKMYERFRRAVIAGRMLRVTGRIQNDGDVIHVIAEEIEDISPMLDLLLSPKPETLSPDLQTG
;
A
#
# COMPACT_ATOMS: atom_id res chain seq x y z
N MET A 1 0.22 -43.42 -0.92
CA MET A 1 0.51 -42.06 -1.41
C MET A 1 -0.34 -41.07 -0.63
N GLN A 2 0.18 -40.55 0.49
CA GLN A 2 -0.46 -39.49 1.27
C GLN A 2 0.36 -38.21 1.05
N ASN A 3 -0.26 -37.19 0.47
CA ASN A 3 0.41 -35.96 0.06
C ASN A 3 0.68 -35.09 1.30
N ALA A 4 1.96 -34.96 1.66
CA ALA A 4 2.43 -34.04 2.68
C ALA A 4 2.54 -32.63 2.07
N TYR A 5 1.50 -31.81 2.24
CA TYR A 5 1.64 -30.36 2.17
C TYR A 5 1.75 -29.82 3.59
N ALA A 6 2.99 -29.86 4.06
CA ALA A 6 3.41 -29.35 5.35
C ALA A 6 2.85 -27.94 5.62
N SER A 7 2.09 -27.83 6.70
CA SER A 7 1.90 -26.59 7.44
C SER A 7 3.26 -26.10 7.91
N ARG A 8 3.90 -25.24 7.12
CA ARG A 8 5.03 -24.45 7.61
C ARG A 8 4.44 -23.33 8.46
N HIS A 9 4.19 -23.61 9.73
CA HIS A 9 4.21 -22.55 10.73
C HIS A 9 5.64 -22.00 10.73
N SER A 10 5.83 -20.84 10.11
CA SER A 10 7.10 -20.11 10.19
C SER A 10 7.13 -19.36 11.50
N ASP A 11 8.07 -19.66 12.38
CA ASP A 11 8.33 -19.00 13.68
C ASP A 11 8.81 -17.52 13.55
N GLY A 12 8.49 -16.86 12.43
CA GLY A 12 8.71 -15.43 12.24
C GLY A 12 7.52 -14.62 12.77
N PRO A 13 7.69 -13.33 13.08
CA PRO A 13 6.56 -12.48 13.43
C PRO A 13 5.47 -12.59 12.35
N ASP A 14 4.22 -12.69 12.77
CA ASP A 14 3.10 -12.77 11.83
C ASP A 14 2.85 -11.37 11.27
N TRP A 15 3.07 -11.16 9.98
CA TRP A 15 2.76 -9.91 9.30
C TRP A 15 2.00 -10.16 7.99
N PRO A 16 1.07 -9.25 7.61
CA PRO A 16 0.30 -9.38 6.38
C PRO A 16 1.16 -9.55 5.13
N ARG A 17 0.77 -10.48 4.26
CA ARG A 17 1.39 -10.69 2.95
C ARG A 17 0.49 -10.13 1.85
N PRO A 18 1.06 -9.66 0.71
CA PRO A 18 0.25 -9.29 -0.45
C PRO A 18 -0.75 -10.39 -0.80
N PRO A 19 -2.02 -10.05 -1.08
CA PRO A 19 -2.54 -8.70 -1.33
C PRO A 19 -2.92 -7.89 -0.07
N SER A 20 -2.84 -8.47 1.12
CA SER A 20 -3.14 -7.78 2.37
C SER A 20 -2.06 -6.74 2.70
N CYS A 21 -2.50 -5.55 3.11
CA CYS A 21 -1.60 -4.44 3.38
C CYS A 21 -1.04 -4.51 4.82
N LEU A 22 0.26 -4.23 4.92
CA LEU A 22 0.98 -3.99 6.17
C LEU A 22 0.76 -2.54 6.60
N MET A 23 0.54 -2.32 7.89
CA MET A 23 0.42 -0.98 8.47
C MET A 23 1.78 -0.26 8.47
N ALA A 24 1.79 1.07 8.34
CA ALA A 24 3.02 1.86 8.39
C ALA A 24 3.82 1.64 9.70
N SER A 25 3.13 1.58 10.83
CA SER A 25 3.73 1.31 12.15
C SER A 25 4.44 -0.06 12.25
N GLN A 26 4.13 -1.00 11.34
CA GLN A 26 4.62 -2.36 11.35
C GLN A 26 5.73 -2.63 10.33
N LEU A 27 6.24 -1.61 9.63
CA LEU A 27 7.30 -1.76 8.62
C LEU A 27 8.59 -2.42 9.13
N LYS A 28 8.83 -2.44 10.45
CA LYS A 28 9.97 -3.10 11.09
C LYS A 28 9.81 -4.62 11.24
N LEU A 29 8.60 -5.17 11.12
CA LEU A 29 8.35 -6.60 11.31
C LEU A 29 8.94 -7.47 10.19
N PRO A 30 8.73 -7.15 8.89
CA PRO A 30 9.28 -7.95 7.82
C PRO A 30 10.81 -7.78 7.71
N PRO A 31 11.56 -8.84 7.38
CA PRO A 31 12.99 -8.73 7.13
C PRO A 31 13.26 -7.94 5.85
N ASN A 32 14.49 -7.43 5.73
CA ASN A 32 14.95 -6.75 4.53
C ASN A 32 14.76 -7.64 3.28
N GLY A 33 14.25 -7.05 2.19
CA GLY A 33 13.92 -7.76 0.95
C GLY A 33 12.57 -8.50 0.95
N ALA A 34 11.86 -8.57 2.09
CA ALA A 34 10.54 -9.16 2.16
C ALA A 34 9.55 -8.39 1.27
N ARG A 35 8.70 -9.14 0.56
CA ARG A 35 7.63 -8.58 -0.27
C ARG A 35 6.41 -8.25 0.60
N VAL A 36 5.95 -7.01 0.52
CA VAL A 36 4.83 -6.44 1.29
C VAL A 36 3.89 -5.67 0.37
N ALA A 37 2.65 -5.49 0.79
CA ALA A 37 1.75 -4.49 0.23
C ALA A 37 1.51 -3.43 1.30
N VAL A 38 1.39 -2.18 0.90
CA VAL A 38 1.04 -1.04 1.77
C VAL A 38 -0.02 -0.22 1.05
N ALA A 39 -0.87 0.47 1.79
CA ALA A 39 -1.85 1.38 1.21
C ALA A 39 -1.91 2.66 2.04
N GLY A 40 -2.11 3.79 1.39
CA GLY A 40 -2.22 5.07 2.09
C GLY A 40 -2.52 6.23 1.15
N LEU A 41 -2.86 7.36 1.78
CA LEU A 41 -2.98 8.65 1.09
C LEU A 41 -1.61 9.10 0.64
N VAL A 42 -1.54 9.63 -0.57
CA VAL A 42 -0.32 10.28 -1.04
C VAL A 42 -0.23 11.65 -0.39
N ILE A 43 0.82 11.87 0.40
CA ILE A 43 1.10 13.17 1.02
C ILE A 43 2.27 13.91 0.36
N LEU A 44 3.19 13.18 -0.30
CA LEU A 44 4.37 13.80 -0.93
C LEU A 44 4.81 13.07 -2.20
N ARG A 45 5.30 13.87 -3.16
CA ARG A 45 5.96 13.43 -4.40
C ARG A 45 7.25 14.20 -4.59
N GLN A 46 8.37 13.51 -4.71
CA GLN A 46 9.65 14.14 -5.01
C GLN A 46 10.33 13.45 -6.19
N ARG A 47 10.87 14.26 -7.09
CA ARG A 47 11.72 13.81 -8.20
C ARG A 47 12.99 14.66 -8.21
N PRO A 48 14.00 14.31 -7.40
CA PRO A 48 15.25 15.06 -7.35
C PRO A 48 15.90 15.10 -8.73
N GLY A 49 16.35 16.28 -9.17
CA GLY A 49 16.96 16.45 -10.50
C GLY A 49 18.23 15.61 -10.71
N THR A 50 18.91 15.23 -9.62
CA THR A 50 20.15 14.44 -9.62
C THR A 50 19.93 12.93 -9.55
N ALA A 51 18.73 12.47 -9.17
CA ALA A 51 18.46 11.06 -8.91
C ALA A 51 17.93 10.35 -10.16
N LYS A 52 18.79 10.07 -11.16
CA LYS A 52 18.64 9.15 -12.32
C LYS A 52 17.22 8.63 -12.71
N GLY A 53 16.19 9.47 -12.72
CA GLY A 53 14.80 9.07 -12.99
C GLY A 53 14.08 8.33 -11.84
N VAL A 54 14.55 8.42 -10.60
CA VAL A 54 13.90 7.92 -9.38
C VAL A 54 12.83 8.91 -8.93
N ILE A 55 11.71 8.38 -8.45
CA ILE A 55 10.66 9.15 -7.79
C ILE A 55 10.49 8.60 -6.37
N PHE A 56 10.36 9.51 -5.41
CA PHE A 56 10.01 9.20 -4.03
C PHE A 56 8.55 9.56 -3.80
N LEU A 57 7.80 8.63 -3.24
CA LEU A 57 6.45 8.89 -2.74
C LEU A 57 6.45 8.71 -1.22
N THR A 58 5.66 9.51 -0.52
CA THR A 58 5.31 9.24 0.87
C THR A 58 3.82 8.96 0.92
N LEU A 59 3.47 7.77 1.40
CA LEU A 59 2.09 7.39 1.72
C LEU A 59 1.86 7.57 3.22
N GLU A 60 0.64 7.90 3.61
CA GLU A 60 0.23 8.01 5.00
C GLU A 60 -1.03 7.17 5.26
N ASP A 61 -0.99 6.38 6.33
CA ASP A 61 -2.15 5.76 6.97
C ASP A 61 -2.29 6.31 8.40
N GLU A 62 -3.32 5.90 9.13
CA GLU A 62 -3.57 6.36 10.50
C GLU A 62 -2.47 5.98 11.51
N THR A 63 -1.57 5.07 11.13
CA THR A 63 -0.49 4.55 11.97
C THR A 63 0.88 5.17 11.64
N GLY A 64 0.97 5.96 10.56
CA GLY A 64 2.18 6.70 10.19
C GLY A 64 2.43 6.75 8.69
N VAL A 65 3.70 6.94 8.32
CA VAL A 65 4.11 7.13 6.93
C VAL A 65 4.89 5.95 6.36
N VAL A 66 4.75 5.72 5.05
CA VAL A 66 5.53 4.76 4.28
C VAL A 66 6.27 5.46 3.15
N ASN A 67 7.60 5.36 3.15
CA ASN A 67 8.44 5.90 2.09
C ASN A 67 8.55 4.89 0.94
N ILE A 68 8.16 5.28 -0.25
CA ILE A 68 8.17 4.44 -1.44
C ILE A 68 9.24 4.96 -2.41
N ILE A 69 10.08 4.04 -2.89
CA ILE A 69 11.01 4.32 -3.99
C ILE A 69 10.45 3.73 -5.27
N VAL A 70 10.27 4.58 -6.27
CA VAL A 70 9.79 4.21 -7.61
C VAL A 70 10.90 4.45 -8.61
N TRP A 71 11.55 3.36 -9.04
CA TRP A 71 12.56 3.42 -10.10
C TRP A 71 11.94 3.77 -11.45
N ARG A 72 12.74 4.35 -12.34
CA ARG A 72 12.33 4.80 -13.68
C ARG A 72 11.44 3.80 -14.43
N LYS A 73 11.83 2.52 -14.45
CA LYS A 73 11.07 1.45 -15.14
C LYS A 73 9.66 1.28 -14.56
N MET A 74 9.52 1.36 -13.24
CA MET A 74 8.22 1.26 -12.57
C MET A 74 7.39 2.52 -12.77
N TYR A 75 8.03 3.70 -12.71
CA TYR A 75 7.36 4.96 -13.04
C TYR A 75 6.81 4.98 -14.47
N GLU A 76 7.59 4.55 -15.46
CA GLU A 76 7.14 4.47 -16.85
C GLU A 76 5.93 3.54 -17.00
N ARG A 77 5.93 2.40 -16.29
CA ARG A 77 4.82 1.44 -16.29
C ARG A 77 3.56 1.96 -15.59
N PHE A 78 3.71 2.63 -14.44
CA PHE A 78 2.60 3.06 -13.57
C PHE A 78 2.42 4.58 -13.55
N ARG A 79 2.80 5.26 -14.64
CA ARG A 79 2.92 6.72 -14.72
C ARG A 79 1.69 7.46 -14.21
N ARG A 80 0.49 7.04 -14.61
CA ARG A 80 -0.77 7.68 -14.22
C ARG A 80 -0.97 7.62 -12.70
N ALA A 81 -0.83 6.44 -12.10
CA ALA A 81 -0.98 6.26 -10.66
C ALA A 81 0.06 7.08 -9.87
N VAL A 82 1.32 7.06 -10.30
CA VAL A 82 2.42 7.77 -9.62
C VAL A 82 2.25 9.30 -9.70
N ILE A 83 1.69 9.84 -10.77
CA ILE A 83 1.49 11.30 -10.91
C ILE A 83 0.21 11.75 -10.22
N ALA A 84 -0.92 11.09 -10.52
CA ALA A 84 -2.25 11.62 -10.24
C ALA A 84 -2.98 10.92 -9.08
N GLY A 85 -2.53 9.74 -8.65
CA GLY A 85 -3.21 8.99 -7.59
C GLY A 85 -3.25 9.77 -6.27
N ARG A 86 -4.40 9.84 -5.63
CA ARG A 86 -4.57 10.45 -4.29
C ARG A 86 -4.42 9.40 -3.19
N MET A 87 -4.80 8.16 -3.48
CA MET A 87 -4.61 7.01 -2.61
C MET A 87 -4.03 5.86 -3.43
N LEU A 88 -2.97 5.25 -2.94
CA LEU A 88 -2.26 4.18 -3.66
C LEU A 88 -2.18 2.92 -2.80
N ARG A 89 -2.33 1.76 -3.43
CA ARG A 89 -1.77 0.50 -2.92
C ARG A 89 -0.47 0.23 -3.65
N VAL A 90 0.59 -0.03 -2.91
CA VAL A 90 1.91 -0.34 -3.46
C VAL A 90 2.33 -1.71 -2.96
N THR A 91 2.58 -2.63 -3.87
CA THR A 91 3.28 -3.88 -3.57
C THR A 91 4.75 -3.73 -3.94
N GLY A 92 5.63 -4.10 -3.02
CA GLY A 92 7.06 -3.89 -3.19
C GLY A 92 7.89 -4.66 -2.16
N ARG A 93 9.19 -4.35 -2.11
CA ARG A 93 10.13 -4.98 -1.17
C ARG A 93 10.61 -4.01 -0.12
N ILE A 94 10.69 -4.48 1.12
CA ILE A 94 11.31 -3.73 2.21
C ILE A 94 12.80 -3.50 1.89
N GLN A 95 13.24 -2.25 2.00
CA GLN A 95 14.64 -1.86 2.09
C GLN A 95 14.83 -1.12 3.41
N ASN A 96 15.47 -1.79 4.37
CA ASN A 96 15.80 -1.22 5.68
C ASN A 96 17.26 -0.76 5.69
N ASP A 97 17.48 0.55 5.79
CA ASP A 97 18.81 1.18 5.86
C ASP A 97 19.16 1.66 7.28
N GLY A 98 18.61 0.97 8.30
CA GLY A 98 18.76 1.34 9.71
C GLY A 98 17.71 2.36 10.14
N ASP A 99 17.97 3.63 9.87
CA ASP A 99 17.14 4.74 10.38
C ASP A 99 15.84 4.93 9.59
N VAL A 100 15.86 4.55 8.31
CA VAL A 100 14.72 4.73 7.40
C VAL A 100 14.40 3.42 6.69
N ILE A 101 13.12 3.07 6.69
CA ILE A 101 12.59 1.95 5.93
C ILE A 101 11.88 2.47 4.69
N HIS A 102 12.23 1.89 3.55
CA HIS A 102 11.59 2.15 2.26
C HIS A 102 10.88 0.90 1.75
N VAL A 103 9.85 1.09 0.94
CA VAL A 103 9.28 0.05 0.08
C VAL A 103 9.71 0.34 -1.36
N ILE A 104 10.48 -0.58 -1.95
CA ILE A 104 10.86 -0.52 -3.36
C ILE A 104 9.70 -1.03 -4.19
N ALA A 105 9.04 -0.16 -4.95
CA ALA A 105 7.83 -0.49 -5.67
C ALA A 105 8.07 -1.54 -6.77
N GLU A 106 7.19 -2.53 -6.84
CA GLU A 106 7.12 -3.52 -7.94
C GLU A 106 5.77 -3.42 -8.69
N GLU A 107 4.71 -3.04 -7.98
CA GLU A 107 3.36 -2.84 -8.49
C GLU A 107 2.70 -1.68 -7.76
N ILE A 108 1.97 -0.84 -8.51
CA ILE A 108 1.33 0.37 -8.00
C ILE A 108 -0.08 0.42 -8.56
N GLU A 109 -1.04 0.52 -7.66
CA GLU A 109 -2.47 0.57 -7.98
C GLU A 109 -3.05 1.89 -7.48
N ASP A 110 -3.75 2.58 -8.38
CA ASP A 110 -4.51 3.78 -8.04
C ASP A 110 -5.86 3.36 -7.46
N ILE A 111 -5.96 3.44 -6.12
CA ILE A 111 -7.18 3.13 -5.37
C ILE A 111 -7.93 4.40 -4.96
N SER A 112 -7.62 5.54 -5.58
CA SER A 112 -8.36 6.80 -5.38
C SER A 112 -9.88 6.69 -5.54
N PRO A 113 -10.44 5.82 -6.42
CA PRO A 113 -11.88 5.63 -6.49
C PRO A 113 -12.52 5.19 -5.16
N MET A 114 -11.75 4.55 -4.25
CA MET A 114 -12.25 4.21 -2.91
C MET A 114 -12.55 5.44 -2.06
N LEU A 115 -11.83 6.55 -2.28
CA LEU A 115 -12.13 7.82 -1.61
C LEU A 115 -13.46 8.41 -2.09
N ASP A 116 -13.80 8.22 -3.37
CA ASP A 116 -15.03 8.74 -3.95
C ASP A 116 -16.27 8.00 -3.39
N LEU A 117 -16.10 6.75 -2.95
CA LEU A 117 -17.13 5.98 -2.23
C LEU A 117 -17.48 6.62 -0.87
N LEU A 118 -16.53 7.28 -0.20
CA LEU A 118 -16.79 7.97 1.06
C LEU A 118 -17.67 9.22 0.89
N LEU A 119 -17.66 9.79 -0.32
CA LEU A 119 -18.46 10.97 -0.69
C LEU A 119 -19.82 10.59 -1.27
N SER A 120 -20.01 9.31 -1.63
CA SER A 120 -21.27 8.83 -2.16
C SER A 120 -22.35 8.88 -1.07
N PRO A 121 -23.56 9.38 -1.38
CA PRO A 121 -24.65 9.35 -0.42
C PRO A 121 -24.88 7.89 0.00
N LYS A 122 -24.85 7.65 1.31
CA LYS A 122 -25.22 6.35 1.86
C LYS A 122 -26.65 6.07 1.41
N PRO A 123 -26.96 4.90 0.79
CA PRO A 123 -28.34 4.59 0.45
C PRO A 123 -29.17 4.73 1.73
N GLU A 124 -30.15 5.62 1.67
CA GLU A 124 -31.07 5.87 2.76
C GLU A 124 -31.66 4.51 3.12
N THR A 125 -31.36 4.04 4.32
CA THR A 125 -31.95 2.81 4.82
C THR A 125 -33.41 3.13 5.02
N LEU A 126 -34.26 2.77 4.06
CA LEU A 126 -35.71 2.87 4.19
C LEU A 126 -36.07 2.16 5.49
N SER A 127 -36.39 2.96 6.51
CA SER A 127 -36.89 2.46 7.77
C SER A 127 -38.29 1.90 7.47
N PRO A 128 -38.60 0.64 7.80
CA PRO A 128 -39.87 0.02 7.44
C PRO A 128 -41.11 0.62 8.11
N ASP A 129 -40.97 1.69 8.89
CA ASP A 129 -42.00 2.16 9.83
C ASP A 129 -43.04 3.13 9.23
N LEU A 130 -43.27 3.10 7.92
CA LEU A 130 -44.40 3.82 7.29
C LEU A 130 -45.36 2.87 6.57
N GLN A 131 -45.89 1.88 7.30
CA GLN A 131 -47.12 1.16 6.91
C GLN A 131 -47.99 0.86 8.14
N THR A 132 -48.56 1.90 8.76
CA THR A 132 -49.82 1.76 9.50
C THR A 132 -50.55 3.10 9.48
N GLY A 133 -51.59 3.17 8.65
CA GLY A 133 -52.53 4.29 8.54
C GLY A 133 -53.70 3.87 7.69
#